data_AF-J2ZE65-F1
#
_entry.id   AF-J2ZE65-F1
#
_cell.length_a   1.000
_cell.length_b   1.000
_cell.length_c   1.000
_cell.angle_alpha   90.00
_cell.angle_beta   90.00
_cell.angle_gamma   90.00
#
_symmetry.space_group_name_H-M   'P 1'
#
loop_
_entity.id
_entity.type
_entity.pdbx_description
1 polymer ?
#
loop_
_entity_poly.entity_id
_entity_poly.type
_entity_poly.pdbx_seq_one_letter_code
_entity_poly.pdbx_strand_id
1 'polypeptide(L)'
;MSTDLQINPDDITKAANDLDAIGEATDGIQTPPTPSPSALGGLAMSAGNARFVRGVDVRRERIRQWHAMTSEALNDTSRHSVDQDAAWASAFTRDIAIPL
;
A
#
# COMPACT_ATOMS: atom_id res chain seq x y z
N MET A 1 23.32 -23.58 2.34
CA MET A 1 22.86 -22.34 1.69
C MET A 1 21.36 -22.47 1.53
N SER A 2 20.57 -21.47 1.93
CA SER A 2 19.14 -21.47 1.62
C SER A 2 18.98 -21.26 0.11
N THR A 3 18.23 -22.12 -0.55
CA THR A 3 17.92 -22.07 -2.00
C THR A 3 16.58 -21.41 -2.29
N ASP A 4 16.02 -20.67 -1.33
CA ASP A 4 14.85 -19.83 -1.59
C ASP A 4 15.27 -18.60 -2.39
N LEU A 5 15.30 -18.79 -3.70
CA LEU A 5 15.52 -17.75 -4.71
C LEU A 5 14.19 -17.12 -5.15
N GLN A 6 13.07 -17.53 -4.55
CA GLN A 6 11.73 -17.10 -4.92
C GLN A 6 11.07 -16.35 -3.75
N ILE A 7 10.35 -15.29 -4.06
CA ILE A 7 9.46 -14.64 -3.11
C ILE A 7 8.21 -15.49 -2.97
N ASN A 8 7.86 -15.85 -1.74
CA ASN A 8 6.71 -16.69 -1.44
C ASN A 8 5.39 -16.01 -1.90
N PRO A 9 4.63 -16.61 -2.81
CA PRO A 9 3.37 -16.03 -3.31
C PRO A 9 2.30 -15.87 -2.22
N ASP A 10 2.32 -16.73 -1.18
CA ASP A 10 1.38 -16.62 -0.06
C ASP A 10 1.65 -15.37 0.78
N ASP A 11 2.93 -15.02 0.97
CA ASP A 11 3.31 -13.81 1.71
C ASP A 11 2.94 -12.54 0.94
N ILE A 12 3.09 -12.55 -0.40
CA ILE A 12 2.64 -11.44 -1.27
C ILE A 12 1.11 -11.31 -1.25
N THR A 13 0.39 -12.42 -1.33
CA THR A 13 -1.08 -12.42 -1.26
C THR A 13 -1.57 -11.89 0.08
N LYS A 14 -0.93 -12.32 1.18
CA LYS A 14 -1.24 -11.80 2.52
C LYS A 14 -0.97 -10.30 2.62
N ALA A 15 0.19 -9.83 2.15
CA ALA A 15 0.53 -8.41 2.15
C ALA A 15 -0.48 -7.58 1.33
N ALA A 16 -0.95 -8.09 0.19
CA ALA A 16 -1.97 -7.42 -0.62
C ALA A 16 -3.31 -7.31 0.12
N ASN A 17 -3.77 -8.38 0.78
CA ASN A 17 -5.02 -8.36 1.56
C ASN A 17 -4.94 -7.38 2.75
N ASP A 18 -3.81 -7.39 3.49
CA ASP A 18 -3.59 -6.47 4.59
C ASP A 18 -3.54 -5.02 4.10
N LEU A 19 -2.93 -4.78 2.94
CA LEU A 19 -2.89 -3.46 2.30
C LEU A 19 -4.28 -2.98 1.91
N ASP A 20 -5.10 -3.83 1.30
CA ASP A 20 -6.47 -3.50 0.91
C ASP A 20 -7.35 -3.17 2.12
N ALA A 21 -7.23 -3.92 3.22
CA ALA A 21 -7.92 -3.61 4.46
C ALA A 21 -7.55 -2.21 5.01
N ILE A 22 -6.28 -1.80 4.90
CA ILE A 22 -5.84 -0.45 5.29
C ILE A 22 -6.44 0.61 4.34
N GLY A 23 -6.48 0.34 3.03
CA GLY A 23 -7.10 1.19 2.03
C GLY A 23 -8.57 1.44 2.32
N GLU A 24 -9.34 0.38 2.51
CA GLU A 24 -10.78 0.44 2.83
C GLU A 24 -11.04 1.19 4.14
N ALA A 25 -10.27 0.90 5.20
CA ALA A 25 -10.40 1.58 6.48
C ALA A 25 -10.14 3.10 6.35
N THR A 26 -9.19 3.49 5.50
CA THR A 26 -8.86 4.90 5.25
C THR A 26 -9.93 5.61 4.42
N ASP A 27 -10.49 4.93 3.43
CA ASP A 27 -11.57 5.49 2.62
C ASP A 27 -12.85 5.71 3.43
N GLY A 28 -13.09 4.87 4.43
CA GLY A 28 -14.17 5.04 5.41
C GLY A 28 -14.02 6.25 6.34
N ILE A 29 -12.82 6.85 6.47
CA ILE A 29 -12.63 8.05 7.29
C ILE A 29 -13.31 9.24 6.61
N GLN A 30 -14.39 9.75 7.18
CA GLN A 30 -15.02 10.95 6.66
C GLN A 30 -14.21 12.20 7.01
N THR A 31 -14.12 13.14 6.07
CA THR A 31 -13.62 14.48 6.38
C THR A 31 -14.60 15.15 7.33
N PRO A 32 -14.13 15.76 8.44
CA PRO A 32 -15.02 16.46 9.35
C PRO A 32 -15.81 17.53 8.59
N PRO A 33 -17.12 17.66 8.84
CA PRO A 33 -17.89 18.74 8.23
C PRO A 33 -17.31 20.09 8.63
N THR A 34 -17.45 21.10 7.77
CA THR A 34 -17.05 22.47 8.11
C THR A 34 -18.24 23.19 8.74
N PRO A 35 -18.29 23.35 10.08
CA PRO A 35 -19.35 24.11 10.73
C PRO A 35 -19.34 25.58 10.30
N SER A 36 -20.49 26.24 10.43
CA SER A 36 -20.63 27.65 10.08
C SER A 36 -19.76 28.54 10.98
N PRO A 37 -19.29 29.72 10.51
CA PRO A 37 -18.48 30.63 11.32
C PRO A 37 -19.17 31.07 12.62
N SER A 38 -20.49 31.17 12.61
CA SER A 38 -21.30 31.49 13.79
C SER A 38 -21.30 30.38 14.84
N ALA A 39 -21.25 29.11 14.42
CA ALA A 39 -21.16 27.96 15.34
C ALA A 39 -19.77 27.83 15.98
N LEU A 40 -18.73 28.37 15.34
CA LEU A 40 -17.35 28.30 15.80
C LEU A 40 -16.91 29.50 16.66
N GLY A 41 -17.80 30.46 16.92
CA GLY A 41 -17.49 31.62 17.76
C GLY A 41 -16.52 32.62 17.11
N GLY A 42 -16.43 32.65 15.78
CA GLY A 42 -15.70 33.68 15.03
C GLY A 42 -14.63 33.19 14.06
N LEU A 43 -13.91 34.15 13.48
CA LEU A 43 -12.97 33.94 12.36
C LEU A 43 -11.75 33.09 12.73
N ALA A 44 -11.19 33.27 13.93
CA ALA A 44 -9.98 32.54 14.35
C ALA A 44 -10.23 31.03 14.46
N MET A 45 -11.32 30.62 15.10
CA MET A 45 -11.71 29.21 15.18
C MET A 45 -12.12 28.65 13.81
N SER A 46 -12.77 29.44 12.97
CA SER A 46 -13.09 29.05 11.58
C SER A 46 -11.82 28.73 10.77
N ALA A 47 -10.78 29.58 10.90
CA ALA A 47 -9.50 29.34 10.24
C ALA A 47 -8.77 28.12 10.81
N GLY A 48 -8.84 27.90 12.12
CA GLY A 48 -8.30 26.70 12.78
C GLY A 48 -8.97 25.42 12.27
N ASN A 49 -10.30 25.39 12.22
CA ASN A 49 -11.07 24.27 11.69
C ASN A 49 -10.73 23.99 10.22
N ALA A 50 -10.66 25.04 9.38
CA ALA A 50 -10.31 24.87 7.97
C ALA A 50 -8.90 24.25 7.77
N ARG A 51 -7.93 24.63 8.61
CA ARG A 51 -6.58 24.03 8.60
C ARG A 51 -6.61 22.57 9.05
N PHE A 52 -7.39 22.25 10.08
CA PHE A 52 -7.54 20.89 10.58
C PHE A 52 -8.17 19.97 9.51
N VAL A 53 -9.30 20.38 8.92
CA VAL A 53 -10.00 19.68 7.83
C VAL A 53 -9.05 19.43 6.66
N ARG A 54 -8.35 20.46 6.19
CA ARG A 54 -7.34 20.33 5.12
C ARG A 54 -6.23 19.34 5.51
N GLY A 55 -5.78 19.36 6.76
CA GLY A 55 -4.77 18.43 7.25
C GLY A 55 -5.25 16.97 7.24
N VAL A 56 -6.53 16.72 7.53
CA VAL A 56 -7.15 15.40 7.40
C VAL A 56 -7.15 14.96 5.94
N ASP A 57 -7.62 15.81 5.02
CA ASP A 57 -7.68 15.51 3.59
C ASP A 57 -6.29 15.17 3.02
N VAL A 58 -5.27 15.97 3.36
CA VAL A 58 -3.88 15.72 2.93
C VAL A 58 -3.37 14.36 3.42
N ARG A 59 -3.69 13.97 4.66
CA ARG A 59 -3.26 12.66 5.19
C ARG A 59 -3.98 11.50 4.51
N ARG A 60 -5.29 11.63 4.27
CA ARG A 60 -6.08 10.63 3.54
C ARG A 60 -5.52 10.41 2.14
N GLU A 61 -5.23 11.50 1.42
CA GLU A 61 -4.69 11.44 0.07
C GLU A 61 -3.29 10.78 0.04
N ARG A 62 -2.42 11.08 1.01
CA ARG A 62 -1.11 10.42 1.12
C ARG A 62 -1.23 8.92 1.32
N ILE A 63 -2.19 8.47 2.14
CA ILE A 63 -2.41 7.04 2.36
C ILE A 63 -2.95 6.37 1.08
N ARG A 64 -3.85 7.02 0.34
CA ARG A 64 -4.32 6.52 -0.97
C ARG A 64 -3.19 6.37 -1.98
N GLN A 65 -2.32 7.37 -2.08
CA GLN A 65 -1.18 7.33 -2.98
C GLN A 65 -0.21 6.21 -2.58
N TRP A 66 0.07 6.07 -1.28
CA TRP A 66 0.89 4.97 -0.77
C TRP A 66 0.25 3.60 -1.05
N HIS A 67 -1.06 3.47 -0.85
CA HIS A 67 -1.82 2.24 -1.15
C HIS A 67 -1.68 1.87 -2.63
N ALA A 68 -1.95 2.83 -3.53
CA ALA A 68 -1.85 2.60 -4.97
C ALA A 68 -0.44 2.18 -5.41
N MET A 69 0.60 2.89 -4.96
CA MET A 69 1.99 2.56 -5.29
C MET A 69 2.41 1.20 -4.74
N THR A 70 2.00 0.87 -3.52
CA THR A 70 2.36 -0.40 -2.88
C THR A 70 1.61 -1.57 -3.52
N SER A 71 0.34 -1.37 -3.89
CA SER A 71 -0.47 -2.35 -4.61
C SER A 71 0.14 -2.65 -5.98
N GLU A 72 0.59 -1.62 -6.71
CA GLU A 72 1.31 -1.77 -7.98
C GLU A 72 2.59 -2.60 -7.80
N ALA A 73 3.41 -2.29 -6.79
CA ALA A 73 4.63 -3.03 -6.51
C ALA A 73 4.38 -4.50 -6.13
N LEU A 74 3.33 -4.78 -5.33
CA LEU A 74 2.95 -6.15 -4.97
C LEU A 74 2.44 -6.93 -6.18
N ASN A 75 1.67 -6.30 -7.07
CA ASN A 75 1.18 -6.92 -8.30
C ASN A 75 2.33 -7.22 -9.27
N ASP A 76 3.26 -6.28 -9.44
CA ASP A 76 4.47 -6.48 -10.24
C ASP A 76 5.30 -7.65 -9.71
N THR A 77 5.54 -7.67 -8.39
CA THR A 77 6.25 -8.75 -7.70
C THR A 77 5.53 -10.09 -7.87
N SER A 78 4.20 -10.12 -7.74
CA SER A 78 3.40 -11.34 -7.91
C SER A 78 3.55 -11.90 -9.33
N ARG A 79 3.46 -11.04 -10.35
CA ARG A 79 3.67 -11.42 -11.75
C ARG A 79 5.08 -11.96 -12.00
N HIS A 80 6.10 -11.24 -11.54
CA HIS A 80 7.49 -11.63 -11.77
C HIS A 80 7.90 -12.89 -11.01
N SER A 81 7.38 -13.09 -9.78
CA SER A 81 7.64 -14.31 -9.02
C SER A 81 7.12 -15.55 -9.75
N VAL A 82 5.90 -15.48 -10.32
CA VAL A 82 5.28 -16.59 -11.06
C VAL A 82 5.95 -16.83 -12.41
N ASP A 83 6.23 -15.78 -13.18
CA ASP A 83 6.61 -15.92 -14.59
C ASP A 83 8.14 -16.05 -14.80
N GLN A 84 8.94 -15.36 -13.99
CA GLN A 84 10.38 -15.16 -14.28
C GLN A 84 11.27 -15.79 -13.22
N ASP A 85 11.06 -15.48 -11.93
CA ASP A 85 11.94 -15.94 -10.86
C ASP A 85 11.81 -17.46 -10.67
N ALA A 86 10.60 -18.00 -10.81
CA ALA A 86 10.40 -19.44 -10.72
C ALA A 86 11.11 -20.23 -11.84
N ALA A 87 11.03 -19.72 -13.07
CA ALA A 87 11.70 -20.31 -14.22
C ALA A 87 13.23 -20.22 -14.10
N TRP A 88 13.73 -19.06 -13.67
CA TRP A 88 15.17 -18.83 -13.51
C TRP A 88 15.76 -19.67 -12.38
N ALA A 89 15.08 -19.73 -11.22
CA ALA A 89 15.50 -20.58 -10.10
C ALA A 89 15.52 -22.07 -10.49
N SER A 90 14.53 -22.53 -11.27
CA SER A 90 14.49 -23.92 -11.78
C SER A 90 15.64 -24.21 -12.76
N ALA A 91 15.93 -23.29 -13.68
CA ALA A 91 17.04 -23.43 -14.62
C ALA A 91 18.39 -23.43 -13.90
N PHE A 92 18.62 -22.46 -13.01
CA PHE A 92 19.84 -22.35 -12.23
C PHE A 92 20.11 -23.61 -11.38
N THR A 93 19.08 -24.12 -10.70
CA THR A 93 19.18 -25.34 -9.88
C THR A 93 19.53 -26.57 -10.72
N ARG A 94 19.04 -26.64 -11.97
CA ARG A 94 19.37 -27.72 -12.90
C ARG A 94 20.82 -27.66 -13.36
N ASP A 95 21.32 -26.48 -13.70
CA ASP A 95 22.67 -26.31 -14.22
C ASP A 95 23.74 -26.62 -13.17
N ILE A 96 23.54 -26.23 -11.90
CA ILE A 96 24.48 -26.55 -10.81
C ILE A 96 24.43 -28.02 -10.36
N ALA A 97 23.40 -28.78 -10.76
CA ALA A 97 23.26 -30.19 -10.43
C ALA A 97 23.99 -31.13 -11.41
N ILE A 98 24.46 -30.62 -12.54
CA ILE A 98 25.25 -31.39 -13.51
C ILE A 98 26.73 -31.26 -13.11
N PRO A 99 27.42 -32.36 -12.73
CA PRO A 99 28.85 -32.30 -12.46
C PRO A 99 29.62 -32.06 -13.76
N LEU A 100 30.68 -31.25 -13.70
CA LEU A 100 31.61 -30.99 -14.80
C LEU A 100 32.19 -32.29 -15.38
#